data_AF-A0A1Y2AZS8-F1
#
_entry.id   AF-A0A1Y2AZS8-F1
#
_cell.length_a   1.000
_cell.length_b   1.000
_cell.length_c   1.000
_cell.angle_alpha   90.00
_cell.angle_beta   90.00
_cell.angle_gamma   90.00
#
_symmetry.space_group_name_H-M   'P 1'
#
loop_
_entity.id
_entity.type
_entity.pdbx_description
1 polymer ?
#
loop_
_entity_poly.entity_id
_entity_poly.type
_entity_poly.pdbx_seq_one_letter_code
_entity_poly.pdbx_strand_id
1 'polypeptide(L)'
;MALKIQTNKYREFKTKFIYYIDEFFQGNNPSNGIENFWDEFFLYNVNIRYIANKFDTLSDESIIQLKEIFLLLIENSIIILKNSVKNKKKQEENDIHDSQTNVSKIRQSNALDIIYSIFHGILDSKRNNEVIIELLMNKENIHLMNKFVESLKLILLSDVHEVIKAKIIRIIVILITENENNVIHHNYWIQKFLDADTYTTIAKFITETKNETSIIQGFVLISVLANFNKYDSKNPFLILLSNQKDHKFSSVYIYIYI
;
A
#
# COMPACT_ATOMS: atom_id res chain seq x y z
N MET A 1 13.80 -25.65 25.42
CA MET A 1 14.80 -25.58 24.32
C MET A 1 14.21 -24.95 23.05
N ALA A 2 13.01 -25.37 22.61
CA ALA A 2 12.30 -24.80 21.45
C ALA A 2 12.01 -23.28 21.53
N LEU A 3 11.58 -22.77 22.70
CA LEU A 3 11.34 -21.34 22.92
C LEU A 3 12.61 -20.48 22.74
N LYS A 4 13.77 -20.97 23.20
CA LYS A 4 15.07 -20.29 23.05
C LYS A 4 15.51 -20.21 21.58
N ILE A 5 15.28 -21.28 20.81
CA ILE A 5 15.61 -21.35 19.37
C ILE A 5 14.70 -20.40 18.57
N GLN A 6 13.39 -20.36 18.85
CA GLN A 6 12.47 -19.42 18.21
C GLN A 6 12.82 -17.96 18.54
N THR A 7 13.18 -17.64 19.79
CA THR A 7 13.60 -16.28 20.16
C THR A 7 14.91 -15.85 19.51
N ASN A 8 15.85 -16.78 19.26
CA ASN A 8 17.14 -16.45 18.65
C ASN A 8 16.99 -16.22 17.14
N LYS A 9 16.21 -17.07 16.46
CA LYS A 9 15.86 -16.89 15.04
C LYS A 9 15.08 -15.59 14.83
N TYR A 10 14.13 -15.25 15.70
CA TYR A 10 13.40 -13.98 15.63
C TYR A 10 14.32 -12.75 15.75
N ARG A 11 15.32 -12.80 16.64
CA ARG A 11 16.33 -11.72 16.75
C ARG A 11 17.18 -11.62 15.49
N GLU A 12 17.66 -12.74 14.95
CA GLU A 12 18.47 -12.76 13.73
C GLU A 12 17.71 -12.19 12.51
N PHE A 13 16.44 -12.55 12.33
CA PHE A 13 15.59 -12.02 11.25
C PHE A 13 15.33 -10.51 11.41
N LYS A 14 15.12 -10.03 12.63
CA LYS A 14 14.98 -8.60 12.92
C LYS A 14 16.27 -7.84 12.62
N THR A 15 17.42 -8.41 12.95
CA THR A 15 18.75 -7.82 12.68
C THR A 15 19.06 -7.78 11.18
N LYS A 16 18.74 -8.85 10.42
CA LYS A 16 18.94 -8.90 8.96
C LYS A 16 18.06 -7.91 8.21
N PHE A 17 16.78 -7.78 8.60
CA PHE A 17 15.89 -6.77 8.02
C PHE A 17 16.44 -5.35 8.21
N ILE A 18 16.83 -5.02 9.45
CA ILE A 18 17.40 -3.71 9.79
C ILE A 18 18.65 -3.45 8.96
N TYR A 19 19.55 -4.44 8.85
CA TYR A 19 20.75 -4.35 8.02
C TYR A 19 20.42 -4.01 6.56
N TYR A 20 19.50 -4.73 5.91
CA TYR A 20 19.15 -4.46 4.52
C TYR A 20 18.49 -3.09 4.33
N ILE A 21 17.61 -2.68 5.26
CA ILE A 21 17.04 -1.33 5.24
C ILE A 21 18.12 -0.26 5.40
N ASP A 22 19.11 -0.48 6.25
CA ASP A 22 20.25 0.44 6.40
C ASP A 22 21.07 0.54 5.12
N GLU A 23 21.35 -0.56 4.44
CA GLU A 23 22.03 -0.57 3.15
C GLU A 23 21.25 0.20 2.08
N PHE A 24 19.94 -0.07 1.96
CA PHE A 24 19.08 0.67 1.03
C PHE A 24 19.08 2.17 1.32
N PHE A 25 18.96 2.58 2.58
CA PHE A 25 18.94 3.99 2.97
C PHE A 25 20.31 4.68 2.91
N GLN A 26 21.39 3.92 2.71
CA GLN A 26 22.72 4.43 2.36
C GLN A 26 22.93 4.57 0.84
N GLY A 27 21.95 4.16 0.03
CA GLY A 27 22.04 4.16 -1.44
C GLY A 27 22.61 2.86 -2.03
N ASN A 28 22.89 1.86 -1.20
CA ASN A 28 23.42 0.58 -1.67
C ASN A 28 22.28 -0.33 -2.14
N ASN A 29 22.59 -1.22 -3.09
CA ASN A 29 21.68 -2.29 -3.49
C ASN A 29 22.20 -3.66 -2.99
N PRO A 30 21.77 -4.11 -1.79
CA PRO A 30 22.15 -5.41 -1.24
C PRO A 30 21.59 -6.61 -2.01
N SER A 31 20.68 -6.43 -2.98
CA SER A 31 20.17 -7.54 -3.78
C SER A 31 21.16 -8.01 -4.84
N ASN A 32 22.18 -7.21 -5.17
CA ASN A 32 23.12 -7.52 -6.23
C ASN A 32 23.95 -8.77 -5.91
N GLY A 33 23.89 -9.77 -6.79
CA GLY A 33 24.65 -11.02 -6.65
C GLY A 33 24.08 -12.02 -5.64
N ILE A 34 22.90 -11.76 -5.06
CA ILE A 34 22.22 -12.68 -4.14
C ILE A 34 21.02 -13.31 -4.84
N GLU A 35 21.09 -14.61 -5.10
CA GLU A 35 19.98 -15.37 -5.67
C GLU A 35 18.78 -15.37 -4.72
N ASN A 36 17.56 -15.23 -5.25
CA ASN A 36 16.31 -15.25 -4.47
C ASN A 36 16.23 -14.20 -3.35
N PHE A 37 17.06 -13.15 -3.41
CA PHE A 37 17.11 -12.09 -2.40
C PHE A 37 15.71 -11.56 -2.03
N TRP A 38 14.92 -11.18 -3.04
CA TRP A 38 13.61 -10.57 -2.81
C TRP A 38 12.62 -11.54 -2.15
N ASP A 39 12.69 -12.81 -2.52
CA ASP A 39 11.85 -13.84 -1.91
C ASP A 39 12.16 -14.07 -0.42
N GLU A 40 13.41 -13.89 -0.01
CA GLU A 40 13.81 -13.90 1.40
C GLU A 40 13.53 -12.56 2.08
N PHE A 41 13.81 -11.44 1.41
CA PHE A 41 13.63 -10.09 1.95
C PHE A 41 12.19 -9.86 2.40
N PHE A 42 11.21 -10.24 1.56
CA PHE A 42 9.80 -10.09 1.90
C PHE A 42 9.29 -11.12 2.91
N LEU A 43 10.11 -12.07 3.36
CA LEU A 43 9.77 -12.93 4.51
C LEU A 43 10.09 -12.28 5.86
N TYR A 44 10.94 -11.26 5.90
CA TYR A 44 11.29 -10.59 7.14
C TYR A 44 10.11 -9.78 7.69
N ASN A 45 9.97 -9.76 9.02
CA ASN A 45 8.98 -8.93 9.69
C ASN A 45 9.31 -7.45 9.50
N VAL A 46 8.49 -6.75 8.73
CA VAL A 46 8.70 -5.33 8.44
C VAL A 46 8.48 -4.50 9.69
N ASN A 47 9.48 -3.70 10.04
CA ASN A 47 9.38 -2.74 11.13
C ASN A 47 9.06 -1.35 10.57
N ILE A 48 7.78 -1.06 10.35
CA ILE A 48 7.29 0.22 9.81
C ILE A 48 7.83 1.41 10.60
N ARG A 49 7.88 1.31 11.93
CA ARG A 49 8.39 2.38 12.80
C ARG A 49 9.88 2.65 12.58
N TYR A 50 10.67 1.60 12.32
CA TYR A 50 12.09 1.77 12.01
C TYR A 50 12.29 2.52 10.69
N ILE A 51 11.54 2.13 9.65
CA ILE A 51 11.60 2.81 8.35
C ILE A 51 11.13 4.27 8.48
N ALA A 52 10.04 4.52 9.20
CA ALA A 52 9.55 5.87 9.47
C ALA A 52 10.63 6.74 10.17
N ASN A 53 11.26 6.22 11.22
CA ASN A 53 12.36 6.91 11.90
C ASN A 53 13.55 7.18 10.95
N LYS A 54 13.82 6.29 9.99
CA LYS A 54 14.86 6.54 8.97
C LYS A 54 14.48 7.69 8.07
N PHE A 55 13.24 7.74 7.59
CA PHE A 55 12.74 8.89 6.86
C PHE A 55 12.88 10.17 7.69
N ASP A 56 12.50 10.19 8.97
CA ASP A 56 12.64 11.38 9.83
C ASP A 56 14.08 11.92 9.90
N THR A 57 15.10 11.09 9.67
CA THR A 57 16.51 11.51 9.66
C THR A 57 17.01 12.02 8.30
N LEU A 58 16.27 11.80 7.22
CA LEU A 58 16.67 12.19 5.86
C LEU A 58 16.23 13.63 5.54
N SER A 59 17.12 14.40 4.92
CA SER A 59 16.76 15.64 4.23
C SER A 59 16.05 15.34 2.91
N ASP A 60 15.36 16.35 2.36
CA ASP A 60 14.69 16.23 1.06
C ASP A 60 15.68 15.92 -0.07
N GLU A 61 16.90 16.47 0.00
CA GLU A 61 18.00 16.18 -0.93
C GLU A 61 18.44 14.70 -0.88
N SER A 62 18.57 14.13 0.32
CA SER A 62 18.91 12.71 0.47
C SER A 62 17.81 11.80 -0.07
N ILE A 63 16.54 12.17 0.09
CA ILE A 63 15.41 11.43 -0.50
C ILE A 63 15.49 11.43 -2.02
N ILE A 64 15.80 12.59 -2.63
CA ILE A 64 15.99 12.69 -4.09
C ILE A 64 17.13 11.77 -4.55
N GLN A 65 18.25 11.71 -3.81
CA GLN A 65 19.37 10.82 -4.13
C GLN A 65 19.01 9.33 -4.00
N LEU A 66 18.09 8.98 -3.09
CA LEU A 66 17.62 7.61 -2.87
C LEU A 66 16.47 7.18 -3.80
N LYS A 67 16.06 8.04 -4.74
CA LYS A 67 14.95 7.77 -5.68
C LYS A 67 15.02 6.39 -6.31
N GLU A 68 16.17 6.00 -6.88
CA GLU A 68 16.31 4.72 -7.58
C GLU A 68 16.17 3.52 -6.63
N ILE A 69 16.60 3.66 -5.37
CA ILE A 69 16.38 2.64 -4.35
C ILE A 69 14.90 2.51 -4.00
N PHE A 70 14.18 3.63 -3.85
CA PHE A 70 12.75 3.59 -3.57
C PHE A 70 11.95 2.99 -4.75
N LEU A 71 12.32 3.33 -5.99
CA LEU A 71 11.72 2.73 -7.19
C LEU A 71 11.98 1.23 -7.25
N LEU A 72 13.20 0.78 -6.95
CA LEU A 72 13.57 -0.63 -6.87
C LEU A 72 12.72 -1.40 -5.82
N LEU A 73 12.56 -0.82 -4.62
CA LEU A 73 11.76 -1.42 -3.56
C LEU A 73 10.27 -1.50 -3.94
N ILE A 74 9.74 -0.44 -4.57
CA ILE A 74 8.36 -0.41 -5.08
C ILE A 74 8.19 -1.46 -6.18
N GLU A 75 9.09 -1.53 -7.16
CA GLU A 75 9.01 -2.47 -8.27
C GLU A 75 9.01 -3.92 -7.78
N ASN A 76 9.93 -4.29 -6.89
CA ASN A 76 9.99 -5.65 -6.36
C ASN A 76 8.77 -5.97 -5.47
N SER A 77 8.25 -4.99 -4.74
CA SER A 77 6.99 -5.15 -4.01
C SER A 77 5.82 -5.43 -4.97
N ILE A 78 5.72 -4.71 -6.09
CA ILE A 78 4.71 -4.94 -7.14
C ILE A 78 4.83 -6.35 -7.72
N ILE A 79 6.05 -6.84 -7.96
CA ILE A 79 6.29 -8.20 -8.46
C ILE A 79 5.73 -9.24 -7.49
N ILE A 80 6.00 -9.10 -6.19
CA ILE A 80 5.46 -9.99 -5.14
C ILE A 80 3.93 -9.96 -5.12
N LEU A 81 3.35 -8.75 -5.19
CA LEU A 81 1.90 -8.56 -5.24
C LEU A 81 1.28 -9.27 -6.46
N LYS A 82 1.85 -9.11 -7.66
CA LYS A 82 1.33 -9.78 -8.87
C LYS A 82 1.48 -11.30 -8.84
N ASN A 83 2.59 -11.80 -8.32
CA ASN A 83 2.85 -13.24 -8.26
C ASN A 83 1.82 -13.95 -7.36
N SER A 84 1.36 -13.29 -6.29
CA SER A 84 0.33 -13.86 -5.42
C SER A 84 -0.99 -14.15 -6.12
N VAL A 85 -1.42 -13.25 -7.00
CA VAL A 85 -2.69 -13.36 -7.72
C VAL A 85 -2.60 -14.44 -8.79
N LYS A 86 -1.46 -14.52 -9.50
CA LYS A 86 -1.21 -15.56 -10.50
C LYS A 86 -1.20 -16.95 -9.87
N ASN A 87 -0.63 -17.09 -8.68
CA ASN A 87 -0.61 -18.35 -7.96
C ASN A 87 -2.02 -18.78 -7.53
N LYS A 88 -2.92 -17.84 -7.20
CA LYS A 88 -4.33 -18.15 -6.91
C LYS A 88 -5.06 -18.74 -8.12
N LYS A 89 -4.90 -18.13 -9.31
CA LYS A 89 -5.50 -18.65 -10.57
C LYS A 89 -5.03 -20.07 -10.91
N LYS A 90 -3.74 -20.37 -10.70
CA LYS A 90 -3.19 -21.72 -10.90
C LYS A 90 -3.60 -22.73 -9.81
N GLN A 91 -3.97 -22.23 -8.62
CA GLN A 91 -4.42 -23.05 -7.49
C GLN A 91 -5.88 -23.47 -7.62
N GLU A 92 -6.74 -22.60 -8.17
CA GLU A 92 -8.12 -22.97 -8.55
C GLU A 92 -8.16 -24.13 -9.56
N GLU A 93 -7.03 -24.40 -10.24
CA GLU A 93 -6.87 -25.51 -11.19
C GLU A 93 -6.20 -26.77 -10.58
N ASN A 94 -5.54 -26.72 -9.40
CA ASN A 94 -4.62 -27.80 -8.97
C ASN A 94 -4.64 -28.21 -7.47
N ASP A 95 -5.58 -27.79 -6.62
CA ASP A 95 -5.80 -28.34 -5.25
C ASP A 95 -4.55 -28.50 -4.32
N ILE A 96 -3.56 -27.59 -4.39
CA ILE A 96 -2.40 -27.60 -3.46
C ILE A 96 -2.66 -26.64 -2.30
N HIS A 97 -3.08 -27.18 -1.15
CA HIS A 97 -3.50 -26.41 0.02
C HIS A 97 -2.43 -26.31 1.13
N ASP A 98 -2.29 -25.10 1.67
CA ASP A 98 -1.93 -24.72 3.06
C ASP A 98 -0.53 -24.21 3.46
N SER A 99 0.61 -24.72 2.95
CA SER A 99 1.93 -24.19 3.40
C SER A 99 2.42 -23.00 2.57
N GLN A 100 2.30 -23.11 1.25
CA GLN A 100 2.73 -22.08 0.31
C GLN A 100 1.81 -20.85 0.29
N THR A 101 0.55 -21.01 0.72
CA THR A 101 -0.43 -19.93 0.85
C THR A 101 -0.07 -18.97 1.98
N ASN A 102 0.39 -19.47 3.12
CA ASN A 102 0.78 -18.63 4.26
C ASN A 102 2.08 -17.87 3.99
N VAL A 103 3.07 -18.53 3.36
CA VAL A 103 4.32 -17.87 2.92
C VAL A 103 4.03 -16.75 1.93
N SER A 104 3.17 -16.99 0.94
CA SER A 104 2.78 -15.96 -0.03
C SER A 104 2.05 -14.80 0.64
N LYS A 105 1.14 -15.06 1.59
CA LYS A 105 0.44 -14.02 2.36
C LYS A 105 1.40 -13.17 3.19
N ILE A 106 2.40 -13.77 3.83
CA ILE A 106 3.44 -13.05 4.59
C ILE A 106 4.20 -12.10 3.64
N ARG A 107 4.67 -12.61 2.49
CA ARG A 107 5.38 -11.78 1.51
C ARG A 107 4.54 -10.61 1.01
N GLN A 108 3.26 -10.84 0.69
CA GLN A 108 2.33 -9.78 0.28
C GLN A 108 2.16 -8.74 1.39
N SER A 109 1.90 -9.20 2.61
CA SER A 109 1.70 -8.35 3.78
C SER A 109 2.91 -7.44 4.02
N ASN A 110 4.11 -7.99 3.93
CA ASN A 110 5.37 -7.26 4.10
C ASN A 110 5.66 -6.32 2.92
N ALA A 111 5.39 -6.75 1.69
CA ALA A 111 5.51 -5.88 0.51
C ALA A 111 4.62 -4.64 0.62
N LEU A 112 3.38 -4.80 1.10
CA LEU A 112 2.48 -3.67 1.37
C LEU A 112 3.02 -2.76 2.49
N ASP A 113 3.62 -3.31 3.54
CA ASP A 113 4.21 -2.48 4.61
C ASP A 113 5.42 -1.67 4.13
N ILE A 114 6.25 -2.24 3.24
CA ILE A 114 7.36 -1.52 2.60
C ILE A 114 6.82 -0.38 1.73
N ILE A 115 5.86 -0.66 0.84
CA ILE A 115 5.20 0.34 0.00
C ILE A 115 4.61 1.46 0.87
N TYR A 116 3.83 1.09 1.89
CA TYR A 116 3.23 2.05 2.83
C TYR A 116 4.30 2.93 3.45
N SER A 117 5.39 2.34 3.95
CA SER A 117 6.45 3.08 4.64
C SER A 117 7.18 4.05 3.71
N ILE A 118 7.41 3.65 2.46
CA ILE A 118 8.05 4.51 1.44
C ILE A 118 7.15 5.70 1.10
N PHE A 119 5.90 5.44 0.72
CA PHE A 119 4.98 6.53 0.36
C PHE A 119 4.67 7.44 1.55
N HIS A 120 4.47 6.90 2.75
CA HIS A 120 4.25 7.71 3.94
C HIS A 120 5.47 8.58 4.26
N GLY A 121 6.70 8.05 4.11
CA GLY A 121 7.91 8.82 4.37
C GLY A 121 8.17 9.93 3.34
N ILE A 122 7.84 9.66 2.07
CA ILE A 122 8.00 10.60 0.95
C ILE A 122 6.92 11.69 0.95
N LEU A 123 5.68 11.30 1.24
CA LEU A 123 4.52 12.19 1.19
C LEU A 123 4.28 12.93 2.51
N ASP A 124 5.10 12.73 3.54
CA ASP A 124 4.92 13.40 4.84
C ASP A 124 4.75 14.92 4.63
N SER A 125 3.61 15.44 5.09
CA SER A 125 3.24 16.86 5.08
C SER A 125 4.33 17.84 5.54
N LYS A 126 5.32 17.39 6.33
CA LYS A 126 6.46 18.21 6.77
C LYS A 126 7.50 18.48 5.67
N ARG A 127 7.43 17.78 4.54
CA ARG A 127 8.42 17.82 3.46
C ARG A 127 7.95 18.65 2.28
N ASN A 128 8.90 19.07 1.44
CA ASN A 128 8.56 19.56 0.10
C ASN A 128 8.23 18.38 -0.82
N ASN A 129 7.01 17.85 -0.69
CA ASN A 129 6.54 16.67 -1.40
C ASN A 129 6.46 16.87 -2.92
N GLU A 130 6.25 18.09 -3.42
CA GLU A 130 6.05 18.36 -4.86
C GLU A 130 7.21 17.87 -5.72
N VAL A 131 8.44 18.22 -5.35
CA VAL A 131 9.65 17.85 -6.10
C VAL A 131 9.85 16.33 -6.09
N ILE A 132 9.58 15.69 -4.96
CA ILE A 132 9.80 14.25 -4.78
C ILE A 132 8.72 13.46 -5.54
N ILE A 133 7.47 13.94 -5.52
CA ILE A 133 6.37 13.33 -6.29
C ILE A 133 6.61 13.50 -7.79
N GLU A 134 7.00 14.68 -8.26
CA GLU A 134 7.31 14.91 -9.67
C GLU A 134 8.42 13.97 -10.15
N LEU A 135 9.42 13.73 -9.30
CA LEU A 135 10.52 12.82 -9.57
C LEU A 135 10.06 11.34 -9.67
N LEU A 136 9.12 10.92 -8.82
CA LEU A 136 8.53 9.56 -8.85
C LEU A 136 7.47 9.38 -9.95
N MET A 137 6.80 10.46 -10.35
CA MET A 137 5.69 10.47 -11.30
C MET A 137 6.10 11.00 -12.69
N ASN A 138 7.41 11.16 -12.92
CA ASN A 138 7.94 11.61 -14.20
C ASN A 138 7.57 10.65 -15.36
N LYS A 139 7.79 11.08 -16.60
CA LYS A 139 7.45 10.30 -17.80
C LYS A 139 8.09 8.91 -17.85
N GLU A 140 9.24 8.72 -17.23
CA GLU A 140 9.96 7.44 -17.19
C GLU A 140 9.31 6.47 -16.20
N ASN A 141 8.89 6.99 -15.05
CA ASN A 141 8.39 6.21 -13.92
C ASN A 141 6.86 6.05 -13.90
N ILE A 142 6.13 6.84 -14.69
CA ILE A 142 4.66 6.80 -14.72
C ILE A 142 4.12 5.41 -15.08
N HIS A 143 4.84 4.63 -15.88
CA HIS A 143 4.46 3.27 -16.22
C HIS A 143 4.56 2.32 -14.99
N LEU A 144 5.58 2.49 -14.14
CA LEU A 144 5.68 1.76 -12.88
C LEU A 144 4.53 2.15 -11.94
N MET A 145 4.18 3.43 -11.87
CA MET A 145 3.07 3.91 -11.04
C MET A 145 1.71 3.42 -11.54
N ASN A 146 1.50 3.35 -12.85
CA ASN A 146 0.30 2.70 -13.41
C ASN A 146 0.26 1.20 -13.02
N LYS A 147 1.37 0.47 -13.16
CA LYS A 147 1.46 -0.94 -12.73
C LYS A 147 1.20 -1.11 -11.23
N PHE A 148 1.66 -0.16 -10.42
CA PHE A 148 1.44 -0.13 -8.98
C PHE A 148 -0.06 -0.01 -8.66
N VAL A 149 -0.72 0.98 -9.25
CA VAL A 149 -2.16 1.19 -9.06
C VAL A 149 -2.97 -0.01 -9.55
N GLU A 150 -2.64 -0.55 -10.72
CA GLU A 150 -3.27 -1.76 -11.25
C GLU A 150 -3.14 -2.94 -10.28
N SER A 151 -1.95 -3.15 -9.69
CA SER A 151 -1.75 -4.20 -8.69
C SER A 151 -2.59 -3.98 -7.44
N LEU A 152 -2.66 -2.75 -6.92
CA LEU A 152 -3.49 -2.43 -5.75
C LEU A 152 -4.96 -2.69 -6.03
N LYS A 153 -5.49 -2.19 -7.16
CA LYS A 153 -6.88 -2.41 -7.56
C LYS A 153 -7.19 -3.88 -7.74
N LEU A 154 -6.34 -4.59 -8.46
CA LEU A 154 -6.56 -6.00 -8.73
C LEU A 154 -6.61 -6.81 -7.43
N ILE A 155 -5.76 -6.52 -6.44
CA ILE A 155 -5.79 -7.23 -5.16
C ILE A 155 -6.97 -6.77 -4.29
N LEU A 156 -7.29 -5.47 -4.28
CA LEU A 156 -8.42 -4.93 -3.54
C LEU A 156 -9.73 -5.61 -3.97
N LEU A 157 -9.96 -5.70 -5.28
CA LEU A 157 -11.15 -6.31 -5.88
C LEU A 157 -11.15 -7.84 -5.77
N SER A 158 -10.00 -8.46 -5.50
CA SER A 158 -9.88 -9.91 -5.32
C SER A 158 -10.40 -10.35 -3.95
N ASP A 159 -10.80 -11.62 -3.87
CA ASP A 159 -11.11 -12.25 -2.59
C ASP A 159 -9.81 -12.63 -1.85
N VAL A 160 -9.27 -11.68 -1.09
CA VAL A 160 -8.07 -11.83 -0.27
C VAL A 160 -8.36 -11.58 1.20
N HIS A 161 -7.43 -12.01 2.05
CA HIS A 161 -7.55 -11.88 3.50
C HIS A 161 -7.77 -10.42 3.93
N GLU A 162 -8.62 -10.21 4.94
CA GLU A 162 -9.03 -8.88 5.44
C GLU A 162 -7.83 -7.97 5.74
N VAL A 163 -6.80 -8.49 6.41
CA VAL A 163 -5.55 -7.77 6.72
C VAL A 163 -4.87 -7.18 5.47
N ILE A 164 -4.91 -7.90 4.33
CA ILE A 164 -4.31 -7.44 3.08
C ILE A 164 -5.16 -6.31 2.49
N LYS A 165 -6.49 -6.45 2.48
CA LYS A 165 -7.41 -5.37 2.06
C LYS A 165 -7.25 -4.13 2.91
N ALA A 166 -7.17 -4.27 4.23
CA ALA A 166 -6.95 -3.17 5.17
C ALA A 166 -5.68 -2.39 4.83
N LYS A 167 -4.56 -3.09 4.57
CA LYS A 167 -3.29 -2.46 4.18
C LYS A 167 -3.37 -1.73 2.85
N ILE A 168 -4.05 -2.30 1.85
CA ILE A 168 -4.27 -1.63 0.56
C ILE A 168 -5.09 -0.36 0.74
N ILE A 169 -6.20 -0.42 1.48
CA ILE A 169 -7.04 0.74 1.78
C ILE A 169 -6.20 1.83 2.47
N ARG A 170 -5.38 1.46 3.46
CA ARG A 170 -4.45 2.39 4.13
C ARG A 170 -3.47 3.05 3.16
N ILE A 171 -2.91 2.30 2.22
CA ILE A 171 -2.00 2.83 1.19
C ILE A 171 -2.75 3.81 0.27
N ILE A 172 -3.97 3.47 -0.16
CA ILE A 172 -4.76 4.37 -1.02
C ILE A 172 -5.11 5.66 -0.28
N VAL A 173 -5.46 5.57 1.01
CA VAL A 173 -5.72 6.76 1.85
C VAL A 173 -4.50 7.68 1.83
N ILE A 174 -3.29 7.20 2.15
CA ILE A 174 -2.10 8.08 2.16
C ILE A 174 -1.80 8.67 0.78
N LEU A 175 -2.00 7.92 -0.31
CA LEU A 175 -1.77 8.42 -1.67
C LEU A 175 -2.73 9.54 -2.04
N ILE A 176 -3.91 9.58 -1.44
CA ILE A 176 -4.91 10.60 -1.72
C ILE A 176 -4.76 11.76 -0.72
N THR A 177 -4.76 11.51 0.59
CA THR A 177 -4.82 12.58 1.61
C THR A 177 -3.51 13.35 1.76
N GLU A 178 -2.36 12.67 1.71
CA GLU A 178 -1.05 13.34 1.88
C GLU A 178 -0.62 14.16 0.64
N ASN A 179 -1.42 14.10 -0.43
CA ASN A 179 -1.19 14.82 -1.69
C ASN A 179 -2.11 16.03 -1.87
N GLU A 180 -2.95 16.40 -0.90
CA GLU A 180 -3.96 17.48 -1.06
C GLU A 180 -3.38 18.82 -1.56
N ASN A 181 -2.14 19.15 -1.20
CA ASN A 181 -1.47 20.37 -1.65
C ASN A 181 -1.01 20.30 -3.13
N ASN A 182 -0.87 19.10 -3.70
CA ASN A 182 -0.48 18.88 -5.09
C ASN A 182 -1.69 18.42 -5.93
N VAL A 183 -2.47 19.40 -6.39
CA VAL A 183 -3.74 19.18 -7.10
C VAL A 183 -3.60 18.23 -8.30
N ILE A 184 -2.48 18.30 -9.05
CA ILE A 184 -2.29 17.47 -10.26
C ILE A 184 -2.15 15.99 -9.87
N HIS A 185 -1.26 15.67 -8.93
CA HIS A 185 -1.00 14.29 -8.53
C HIS A 185 -2.11 13.73 -7.64
N HIS A 186 -2.71 14.55 -6.77
CA HIS A 186 -3.91 14.21 -6.01
C HIS A 186 -5.05 13.75 -6.92
N ASN A 187 -5.32 14.53 -7.97
CA ASN A 187 -6.35 14.22 -8.95
C ASN A 187 -6.01 12.96 -9.76
N TYR A 188 -4.73 12.70 -10.05
CA TYR A 188 -4.31 11.46 -10.70
C TYR A 188 -4.69 10.23 -9.87
N TRP A 189 -4.32 10.19 -8.58
CA TRP A 189 -4.61 9.03 -7.72
C TRP A 189 -6.12 8.83 -7.52
N ILE A 190 -6.86 9.89 -7.22
CA ILE A 190 -8.32 9.81 -7.07
C ILE A 190 -8.98 9.21 -8.31
N GLN A 191 -8.64 9.71 -9.49
CA GLN A 191 -9.24 9.24 -10.74
C GLN A 191 -9.01 7.75 -10.99
N LYS A 192 -7.91 7.18 -10.49
CA LYS A 192 -7.66 5.75 -10.68
C LYS A 192 -8.54 4.86 -9.81
N PHE A 193 -9.05 5.36 -8.69
CA PHE A 193 -9.89 4.59 -7.75
C PHE A 193 -11.37 5.01 -7.78
N LEU A 194 -11.73 6.00 -8.60
CA LEU A 194 -13.08 6.52 -8.72
C LEU A 194 -13.95 5.68 -9.69
N ASP A 195 -14.29 4.46 -9.28
CA ASP A 195 -15.21 3.58 -10.02
C ASP A 195 -16.14 2.78 -9.09
N ALA A 196 -17.22 2.27 -9.66
CA ALA A 196 -18.28 1.58 -8.91
C ALA A 196 -17.82 0.28 -8.23
N ASP A 197 -16.89 -0.45 -8.86
CA ASP A 197 -16.35 -1.69 -8.30
C ASP A 197 -15.52 -1.39 -7.05
N THR A 198 -14.66 -0.38 -7.14
CA THR A 198 -13.85 0.11 -6.00
C THR A 198 -14.75 0.55 -4.84
N TYR A 199 -15.81 1.32 -5.11
CA TYR A 199 -16.81 1.67 -4.08
C TYR A 199 -17.40 0.42 -3.43
N THR A 200 -17.93 -0.50 -4.24
CA THR A 200 -18.64 -1.69 -3.75
C THR A 200 -17.74 -2.55 -2.87
N THR A 201 -16.49 -2.72 -3.28
CA THR A 201 -15.48 -3.47 -2.52
C THR A 201 -15.14 -2.81 -1.19
N ILE A 202 -14.91 -1.49 -1.15
CA ILE A 202 -14.62 -0.79 0.10
C ILE A 202 -15.85 -0.80 1.02
N ALA A 203 -17.04 -0.59 0.44
CA ALA A 203 -18.28 -0.60 1.20
C ALA A 203 -18.53 -1.96 1.85
N LYS A 204 -18.37 -3.05 1.09
CA LYS A 204 -18.43 -4.42 1.61
C LYS A 204 -17.37 -4.67 2.68
N PHE A 205 -16.14 -4.19 2.47
CA PHE A 205 -15.08 -4.32 3.48
C PHE A 205 -15.46 -3.67 4.82
N ILE A 206 -16.03 -2.46 4.79
CA ILE A 206 -16.50 -1.73 5.99
C ILE A 206 -17.63 -2.48 6.71
N THR A 207 -18.58 -3.06 5.97
CA THR A 207 -19.70 -3.79 6.58
C THR A 207 -19.24 -5.09 7.23
N GLU A 208 -18.29 -5.79 6.61
CA GLU A 208 -17.81 -7.10 7.07
C GLU A 208 -16.71 -7.03 8.14
N THR A 209 -15.81 -6.05 8.06
CA THR A 209 -14.71 -5.93 9.04
C THR A 209 -15.24 -5.61 10.44
N LYS A 210 -14.55 -6.15 11.45
CA LYS A 210 -14.75 -5.84 12.87
C LYS A 210 -13.70 -4.88 13.43
N ASN A 211 -12.65 -4.59 12.66
CA ASN A 211 -11.56 -3.74 13.11
C ASN A 211 -11.94 -2.26 12.93
N GLU A 212 -12.10 -1.54 14.04
CA GLU A 212 -12.49 -0.12 14.03
C GLU A 212 -11.54 0.76 13.22
N THR A 213 -10.23 0.55 13.32
CA THR A 213 -9.25 1.30 12.53
C THR A 213 -9.43 1.09 11.03
N SER A 214 -9.72 -0.15 10.62
CA SER A 214 -10.00 -0.47 9.21
C SER A 214 -11.32 0.12 8.73
N ILE A 215 -12.35 0.15 9.58
CA ILE A 215 -13.62 0.84 9.31
C ILE A 215 -13.37 2.32 9.06
N ILE A 216 -12.64 2.99 9.96
CA ILE A 216 -12.32 4.41 9.86
C ILE A 216 -11.56 4.70 8.56
N GLN A 217 -10.54 3.92 8.23
CA GLN A 217 -9.78 4.09 6.99
C GLN A 217 -10.65 3.91 5.73
N GLY A 218 -11.56 2.94 5.74
CA GLY A 218 -12.53 2.76 4.66
C GLY A 218 -13.46 3.96 4.51
N PHE A 219 -13.95 4.52 5.62
CA PHE A 219 -14.80 5.70 5.60
C PHE A 219 -14.07 6.95 5.14
N VAL A 220 -12.83 7.19 5.60
CA VAL A 220 -11.99 8.28 5.10
C VAL A 220 -11.85 8.17 3.59
N LEU A 221 -11.51 6.98 3.08
CA LEU A 221 -11.34 6.76 1.65
C LEU A 221 -12.62 7.06 0.85
N ILE A 222 -13.77 6.53 1.28
CA ILE A 222 -15.05 6.79 0.63
C ILE A 222 -15.40 8.29 0.67
N SER A 223 -15.17 8.96 1.79
CA SER A 223 -15.51 10.38 1.97
C SER A 223 -14.69 11.26 1.02
N VAL A 224 -13.37 11.03 0.96
CA VAL A 224 -12.49 11.80 0.07
C VAL A 224 -12.83 11.53 -1.40
N LEU A 225 -13.05 10.27 -1.78
CA LEU A 225 -13.44 9.92 -3.15
C LEU A 225 -14.81 10.48 -3.53
N ALA A 226 -15.78 10.54 -2.60
CA ALA A 226 -17.11 11.10 -2.83
C ALA A 226 -17.10 12.63 -2.95
N ASN A 227 -16.21 13.32 -2.23
CA ASN A 227 -16.06 14.77 -2.30
C ASN A 227 -15.36 15.26 -3.57
N PHE A 228 -14.76 14.36 -4.36
CA PHE A 228 -14.14 14.70 -5.62
C PHE A 228 -15.17 15.13 -6.67
N ASN A 229 -15.17 16.40 -7.07
CA ASN A 229 -16.06 16.93 -8.10
C ASN A 229 -15.29 17.18 -9.40
N LYS A 230 -15.66 16.45 -10.46
CA LYS A 230 -15.18 16.73 -11.82
C LYS A 230 -16.23 17.48 -12.62
N TYR A 231 -15.79 18.53 -13.30
CA TYR A 231 -16.50 19.63 -13.96
C TYR A 231 -17.82 19.40 -14.74
N ASP A 232 -18.38 18.19 -14.89
CA ASP A 232 -19.73 17.99 -15.48
C ASP A 232 -20.36 16.60 -15.21
N SER A 233 -19.68 15.69 -14.49
CA SER A 233 -20.15 14.32 -14.26
C SER A 233 -20.47 14.07 -12.79
N LYS A 234 -21.66 13.53 -12.49
CA LYS A 234 -22.03 13.13 -11.11
C LYS A 234 -21.04 12.08 -10.61
N ASN A 235 -20.47 12.33 -9.43
CA ASN A 235 -19.54 11.40 -8.79
C ASN A 235 -20.25 10.05 -8.51
N PRO A 236 -19.72 8.91 -8.98
CA PRO A 236 -20.36 7.61 -8.79
C PRO A 236 -20.48 7.21 -7.32
N PHE A 237 -19.55 7.64 -6.46
CA PHE A 237 -19.59 7.36 -5.03
C PHE A 237 -20.76 8.07 -4.36
N LEU A 238 -21.09 9.32 -4.75
CA LEU A 238 -22.25 10.04 -4.19
C LEU A 238 -23.58 9.32 -4.52
N ILE A 239 -23.70 8.82 -5.75
CA ILE A 239 -24.90 8.07 -6.18
C ILE A 239 -25.01 6.77 -5.38
N LEU A 240 -23.91 6.02 -5.26
CA LEU A 240 -23.92 4.73 -4.58
C LEU A 240 -24.05 4.87 -3.06
N LEU A 241 -23.48 5.93 -2.48
CA LEU A 241 -23.70 6.32 -1.09
C LEU A 241 -25.17 6.61 -0.85
N SER A 242 -25.83 7.44 -1.68
CA SER A 242 -27.25 7.77 -1.52
C SER A 242 -28.19 6.56 -1.46
N ASN A 243 -27.77 5.44 -2.04
CA ASN A 243 -28.53 4.18 -2.07
C ASN A 243 -28.14 3.20 -0.95
N GLN A 244 -27.14 3.54 -0.12
CA GLN A 244 -26.62 2.66 0.91
C GLN A 244 -27.53 2.64 2.13
N LYS A 245 -27.92 1.44 2.57
CA LYS A 245 -28.90 1.24 3.67
C LYS A 245 -28.30 0.74 4.97
N ASP A 246 -27.01 0.39 4.98
CA ASP A 246 -26.35 -0.11 6.18
C ASP A 246 -26.16 1.02 7.21
N HIS A 247 -26.63 0.80 8.43
CA HIS A 247 -26.54 1.72 9.57
C HIS A 247 -25.12 2.23 9.86
N LYS A 248 -24.08 1.44 9.54
CA LYS A 248 -22.68 1.88 9.69
C LYS A 248 -22.38 3.13 8.85
N PHE A 249 -23.06 3.31 7.72
CA PHE A 249 -22.83 4.46 6.82
C PHE A 249 -23.55 5.72 7.26
N SER A 250 -24.45 5.65 8.25
CA SER A 250 -25.14 6.83 8.76
C SER A 250 -24.18 7.89 9.32
N SER A 251 -23.01 7.50 9.84
CA SER A 251 -21.96 8.43 10.29
C SER A 251 -21.20 9.11 9.15
N VAL A 252 -21.12 8.50 7.97
CA VAL A 252 -20.39 9.05 6.81
C VAL A 252 -21.11 10.25 6.21
N TYR A 253 -22.43 10.21 6.16
CA TYR A 253 -23.24 11.33 5.69
C TYR A 253 -23.00 12.61 6.50
N ILE A 254 -22.66 12.48 7.78
CA ILE A 254 -22.34 13.64 8.62
C ILE A 254 -21.01 14.29 8.16
N TYR A 255 -20.02 13.50 7.76
CA TYR A 255 -18.71 14.02 7.34
C TYR A 255 -18.64 14.48 5.88
N ILE A 256 -19.55 14.05 5.01
CA ILE A 256 -19.61 14.47 3.59
C ILE A 256 -20.40 15.79 3.42
N TYR A 257 -21.32 16.10 4.34
CA TYR A 257 -22.21 17.27 4.25
C TYR A 257 -21.88 18.41 5.24
N ILE A 258 -20.72 18.36 5.90
CA ILE A 258 -20.12 19.49 6.64
C ILE A 258 -18.98 20.04 5.80
#